data_AF-R7PZP9-F1
#
_entry.id   AF-R7PZP9-F1
#
_cell.length_a   1.000
_cell.length_b   1.000
_cell.length_c   1.000
_cell.angle_alpha   90.00
_cell.angle_beta   90.00
_cell.angle_gamma   90.00
#
_symmetry.space_group_name_H-M   'P 1'
#
loop_
_entity.id
_entity.type
_entity.pdbx_description
1 polymer ?
#
loop_
_entity_poly.entity_id
_entity_poly.type
_entity_poly.pdbx_seq_one_letter_code
_entity_poly.pdbx_strand_id
1 'polypeptide(L)'
;MILGCGTRSSPEKPNLSIEADMHQMRPELMGGFRTSEGPECLTSVASAIPITSEKGLEGVSVLDEDVYLPVADVRDRKPLFREDYASVWKGTDHRVSIDPAKCLGCKECQADLSCPRDAKPSALRRNDLCMDCGLCTYTCVGGVFGADMGSVSFDGRTVPIGVRQSSRSAAEDLCVELKGMVENGNWKLRDVNGKI
;
A
#
# COMPACT_ATOMS: atom_id res chain seq x y z
N MET A 1 1.92 0.89 -19.70
CA MET A 1 1.60 -0.27 -20.57
C MET A 1 1.81 -1.55 -19.79
N ILE A 2 0.90 -2.53 -19.89
CA ILE A 2 1.15 -3.88 -19.38
C ILE A 2 1.90 -4.65 -20.47
N LEU A 3 3.09 -5.15 -20.16
CA LEU A 3 3.93 -5.90 -21.10
C LEU A 3 3.58 -7.38 -21.15
N GLY A 4 2.95 -7.91 -20.09
CA GLY A 4 2.66 -9.32 -19.92
C GLY A 4 3.01 -9.80 -18.52
N CYS A 5 3.51 -11.03 -18.40
CA CYS A 5 3.97 -11.60 -17.14
C CYS A 5 5.30 -10.98 -16.68
N GLY A 6 5.47 -10.79 -15.37
CA GLY A 6 6.76 -10.41 -14.81
C GLY A 6 7.77 -11.56 -14.78
N THR A 7 9.04 -11.22 -14.54
CA THR A 7 10.19 -12.15 -14.61
C THR A 7 10.17 -13.27 -13.58
N ARG A 8 9.32 -13.17 -12.56
CA ARG A 8 9.12 -14.18 -11.51
C ARG A 8 7.69 -14.75 -11.50
N SER A 9 6.93 -14.56 -12.57
CA SER A 9 5.55 -15.06 -12.68
C SER A 9 5.55 -16.58 -12.74
N SER A 10 4.71 -17.20 -11.92
CA SER A 10 4.39 -18.64 -11.96
C SER A 10 2.87 -18.84 -11.83
N PRO A 11 2.32 -20.02 -12.15
CA PRO A 11 0.90 -20.30 -11.93
C PRO A 11 0.46 -20.06 -10.47
N GLU A 12 1.34 -20.34 -9.50
CA GLU A 12 1.08 -20.14 -8.07
C GLU A 12 1.31 -18.70 -7.61
N LYS A 13 2.08 -17.90 -8.36
CA LYS A 13 2.46 -16.52 -8.04
C LYS A 13 2.39 -15.64 -9.29
N PRO A 14 1.19 -15.44 -9.86
CA PRO A 14 1.04 -14.64 -11.06
C PRO A 14 1.44 -13.18 -10.76
N ASN A 15 2.19 -12.56 -11.65
CA ASN A 15 2.49 -11.13 -11.56
C ASN A 15 2.60 -10.49 -12.94
N LEU A 16 2.39 -9.19 -12.98
CA LEU A 16 2.40 -8.39 -14.20
C LEU A 16 3.73 -7.64 -14.34
N SER A 17 4.21 -7.54 -15.57
CA SER A 17 5.26 -6.59 -15.95
C SER A 17 4.61 -5.35 -16.54
N ILE A 18 5.04 -4.19 -16.10
CA ILE A 18 4.53 -2.90 -16.57
C ILE A 18 5.66 -1.97 -16.97
N GLU A 19 5.39 -1.10 -17.92
CA GLU A 19 6.28 -0.03 -18.37
C GLU A 19 5.54 1.31 -18.29
N ALA A 20 6.22 2.35 -17.83
CA ALA A 20 5.73 3.72 -17.83
C ALA A 20 6.90 4.69 -18.06
N ASP A 21 6.64 5.80 -18.75
CA ASP A 21 7.58 6.91 -18.84
C ASP A 21 7.62 7.65 -17.50
N MET A 22 8.76 7.59 -16.81
CA MET A 22 8.95 8.23 -15.51
C MET A 22 8.74 9.75 -15.56
N HIS A 23 8.97 10.41 -16.70
CA HIS A 23 8.75 11.85 -16.85
C HIS A 23 7.27 12.24 -16.79
N GLN A 24 6.37 11.28 -17.02
CA GLN A 24 4.92 11.47 -16.98
C GLN A 24 4.30 10.96 -15.69
N MET A 25 5.09 10.34 -14.81
CA MET A 25 4.59 9.83 -13.54
C MET A 25 4.43 10.94 -12.52
N ARG A 26 3.40 10.81 -11.68
CA ARG A 26 3.11 11.72 -10.57
C ARG A 26 4.05 11.42 -9.41
N PRO A 27 4.93 12.35 -8.99
CA PRO A 27 5.92 12.11 -7.95
C PRO A 27 5.33 11.62 -6.62
N GLU A 28 4.13 12.05 -6.27
CA GLU A 28 3.42 11.65 -5.05
C GLU A 28 2.97 10.18 -5.04
N LEU A 29 2.81 9.57 -6.21
CA LEU A 29 2.46 8.14 -6.37
C LEU A 29 3.71 7.25 -6.48
N MET A 30 4.88 7.87 -6.43
CA MET A 30 6.19 7.24 -6.40
C MET A 30 6.88 7.59 -5.08
N GLY A 31 7.86 6.81 -4.68
CA GLY A 31 8.74 7.28 -3.62
C GLY A 31 9.66 6.22 -3.04
N GLY A 32 10.69 6.70 -2.36
CA GLY A 32 11.56 5.86 -1.54
C GLY A 32 10.92 5.58 -0.19
N PHE A 33 10.99 4.33 0.25
CA PHE A 33 10.70 3.89 1.61
C PHE A 33 12.02 3.47 2.26
N ARG A 34 12.50 4.23 3.25
CA ARG A 34 13.75 3.93 3.95
C ARG A 34 13.58 2.66 4.79
N THR A 35 14.35 1.62 4.47
CA THR A 35 14.47 0.39 5.26
C THR A 35 15.86 0.30 5.90
N SER A 36 16.10 -0.71 6.73
CA SER A 36 17.43 -0.99 7.28
C SER A 36 18.46 -1.38 6.20
N GLU A 37 18.00 -1.96 5.09
CA GLU A 37 18.85 -2.41 3.98
C GLU A 37 18.96 -1.38 2.85
N GLY A 38 18.42 -0.16 3.05
CA GLY A 38 18.42 0.92 2.08
C GLY A 38 17.03 1.35 1.63
N PRO A 39 16.94 2.30 0.68
CA PRO A 39 15.65 2.76 0.17
C PRO A 39 15.03 1.72 -0.77
N GLU A 40 13.76 1.38 -0.52
CA GLU A 40 12.94 0.63 -1.46
C GLU A 40 12.12 1.60 -2.32
N CYS A 41 12.06 1.36 -3.63
CA CYS A 41 11.23 2.15 -4.53
C CYS A 41 9.80 1.61 -4.52
N LEU A 42 8.87 2.42 -4.03
CA LEU A 42 7.44 2.17 -4.11
C LEU A 42 6.84 2.89 -5.30
N THR A 43 6.00 2.17 -6.04
CA THR A 43 5.25 2.71 -7.17
C THR A 43 3.82 2.25 -7.05
N SER A 44 2.89 3.20 -7.13
CA SER A 44 1.46 2.90 -7.17
C SER A 44 0.98 2.84 -8.61
N VAL A 45 0.12 1.86 -8.92
CA VAL A 45 -0.32 1.57 -10.29
C VAL A 45 -1.81 1.30 -10.26
N ALA A 46 -2.56 1.97 -11.14
CA ALA A 46 -3.94 1.62 -11.42
C ALA A 46 -4.06 1.17 -12.88
N SER A 47 -4.85 0.13 -13.12
CA SER A 47 -5.15 -0.35 -14.46
C SER A 47 -6.61 -0.78 -14.54
N ALA A 48 -7.26 -0.46 -15.66
CA ALA A 48 -8.62 -0.88 -15.94
C ALA A 48 -8.56 -2.16 -16.77
N ILE A 49 -9.01 -3.25 -16.17
CA ILE A 49 -9.04 -4.58 -16.78
C ILE A 49 -10.50 -4.87 -17.15
N PRO A 50 -10.84 -5.03 -18.44
CA PRO A 50 -12.21 -5.31 -18.85
C PRO A 50 -12.62 -6.71 -18.41
N ILE A 51 -13.74 -6.80 -17.70
CA ILE A 51 -14.38 -8.07 -17.36
C ILE A 51 -15.34 -8.42 -18.50
N THR A 52 -15.01 -9.45 -19.26
CA THR A 52 -15.73 -9.83 -20.49
C THR A 52 -16.60 -11.08 -20.34
N SER A 53 -16.67 -11.65 -19.14
CA SER A 53 -17.49 -12.84 -18.85
C SER A 53 -17.87 -12.89 -17.37
N GLU A 54 -18.97 -13.58 -17.06
CA GLU A 54 -19.40 -13.84 -15.68
C GLU A 54 -18.33 -14.59 -14.89
N LYS A 55 -17.69 -15.59 -15.49
CA LYS A 55 -16.56 -16.29 -14.86
C LYS A 55 -15.42 -15.34 -14.48
N GLY A 56 -15.17 -14.32 -15.30
CA GLY A 56 -14.18 -13.28 -14.99
C GLY A 56 -14.61 -12.42 -13.81
N LEU A 57 -15.91 -12.06 -13.75
CA LEU A 57 -16.49 -11.29 -12.65
C LEU A 57 -16.42 -12.08 -11.33
N GLU A 58 -16.84 -13.34 -11.34
CA GLU A 58 -16.73 -14.27 -10.21
C GLU A 58 -15.28 -14.37 -9.72
N GLY A 59 -14.32 -14.49 -10.64
CA GLY A 59 -12.90 -14.63 -10.30
C GLY A 59 -12.26 -13.40 -9.66
N VAL A 60 -12.80 -12.19 -9.89
CA VAL A 60 -12.30 -10.95 -9.26
C VAL A 60 -13.12 -10.53 -8.04
N SER A 61 -14.28 -11.16 -7.80
CA SER A 61 -15.19 -10.85 -6.69
C SER A 61 -14.74 -11.58 -5.41
N VAL A 62 -13.52 -11.26 -4.96
CA VAL A 62 -12.87 -11.91 -3.82
C VAL A 62 -12.87 -10.96 -2.62
N LEU A 63 -13.22 -11.46 -1.42
CA LEU A 63 -13.15 -10.69 -0.19
C LEU A 63 -11.74 -10.76 0.42
N ASP A 64 -11.37 -9.78 1.25
CA ASP A 64 -10.04 -9.77 1.89
C ASP A 64 -9.79 -11.06 2.73
N GLU A 65 -10.83 -11.67 3.30
CA GLU A 65 -10.76 -12.94 4.06
C GLU A 65 -10.46 -14.16 3.18
N ASP A 66 -10.71 -14.06 1.88
CA ASP A 66 -10.44 -15.10 0.90
C ASP A 66 -9.06 -14.93 0.24
N VAL A 67 -8.36 -13.82 0.49
CA VAL A 67 -7.03 -13.55 -0.08
C VAL A 67 -5.95 -14.05 0.88
N TYR A 68 -5.21 -15.07 0.44
CA TYR A 68 -4.08 -15.64 1.18
C TYR A 68 -2.97 -14.61 1.45
N LEU A 69 -2.57 -14.49 2.71
CA LEU A 69 -1.43 -13.70 3.16
C LEU A 69 -0.39 -14.59 3.86
N PRO A 70 0.79 -14.83 3.26
CA PRO A 70 1.86 -15.56 3.94
C PRO A 70 2.50 -14.69 5.03
N VAL A 71 2.52 -15.16 6.27
CA VAL A 71 3.38 -14.60 7.32
C VAL A 71 4.73 -15.28 7.22
N ALA A 72 5.78 -14.52 6.94
CA ALA A 72 7.12 -15.03 6.70
C ALA A 72 8.16 -14.32 7.58
N ASP A 73 9.25 -15.02 7.88
CA ASP A 73 10.41 -14.39 8.51
C ASP A 73 11.11 -13.45 7.52
N VAL A 74 11.46 -12.24 7.95
CA VAL A 74 12.16 -11.27 7.10
C VAL A 74 13.52 -11.78 6.59
N ARG A 75 14.17 -12.67 7.36
CA ARG A 75 15.54 -13.15 7.10
C ARG A 75 15.63 -14.05 5.86
N ASP A 76 14.67 -14.95 5.68
CA ASP A 76 14.67 -15.92 4.57
C ASP A 76 13.41 -15.87 3.70
N ARG A 77 12.40 -15.08 4.12
CA ARG A 77 11.12 -14.89 3.43
C ARG A 77 10.38 -16.19 3.17
N LYS A 78 10.67 -17.25 3.94
CA LYS A 78 9.91 -18.49 3.88
C LYS A 78 8.62 -18.34 4.67
N PRO A 79 7.45 -18.69 4.08
CA PRO A 79 6.19 -18.69 4.81
C PRO A 79 6.28 -19.59 6.06
N LEU A 80 5.99 -19.00 7.21
CA LEU A 80 5.89 -19.69 8.50
C LEU A 80 4.44 -20.06 8.82
N PHE A 81 3.51 -19.18 8.47
CA PHE A 81 2.09 -19.36 8.74
C PHE A 81 1.21 -18.68 7.69
N ARG A 82 -0.08 -19.01 7.70
CA ARG A 82 -1.10 -18.48 6.81
C ARG A 82 -2.04 -17.55 7.55
N GLU A 83 -2.15 -16.33 7.06
CA GLU A 83 -3.20 -15.36 7.39
C GLU A 83 -4.01 -15.05 6.13
N ASP A 84 -4.96 -14.13 6.27
CA ASP A 84 -5.66 -13.51 5.16
C ASP A 84 -5.45 -11.98 5.17
N TYR A 85 -5.85 -11.32 4.09
CA TYR A 85 -5.74 -9.86 4.00
C TYR A 85 -6.69 -9.14 4.96
N ALA A 86 -7.76 -9.80 5.43
CA ALA A 86 -8.70 -9.18 6.37
C ALA A 86 -8.03 -8.91 7.72
N SER A 87 -7.11 -9.76 8.19
CA SER A 87 -6.28 -9.50 9.37
C SER A 87 -5.49 -8.18 9.30
N VAL A 88 -5.17 -7.72 8.09
CA VAL A 88 -4.46 -6.44 7.88
C VAL A 88 -5.44 -5.29 7.68
N TRP A 89 -6.54 -5.46 6.94
CA TRP A 89 -7.33 -4.34 6.41
C TRP A 89 -8.78 -4.26 6.87
N LYS A 90 -9.41 -5.38 7.24
CA LYS A 90 -10.84 -5.42 7.57
C LYS A 90 -11.08 -4.86 8.96
N GLY A 91 -11.92 -3.82 9.05
CA GLY A 91 -12.26 -3.19 10.33
C GLY A 91 -11.12 -2.41 10.99
N THR A 92 -10.04 -2.15 10.25
CA THR A 92 -8.86 -1.40 10.72
C THR A 92 -8.82 -0.01 10.07
N ASP A 93 -7.97 0.89 10.59
CA ASP A 93 -7.80 2.21 10.00
C ASP A 93 -6.94 2.14 8.75
N HIS A 94 -7.41 2.73 7.65
CA HIS A 94 -6.64 2.85 6.40
C HIS A 94 -5.80 4.13 6.37
N ARG A 95 -6.10 5.06 7.27
CA ARG A 95 -5.46 6.37 7.35
C ARG A 95 -5.07 6.70 8.79
N VAL A 96 -3.85 7.20 8.97
CA VAL A 96 -3.37 7.72 10.26
C VAL A 96 -4.06 9.02 10.62
N SER A 97 -4.74 9.04 11.76
CA SER A 97 -5.31 10.24 12.37
C SER A 97 -4.23 11.10 13.04
N ILE A 98 -4.47 12.41 13.14
CA ILE A 98 -3.57 13.37 13.77
C ILE A 98 -4.38 14.15 14.81
N ASP A 99 -3.92 14.14 16.06
CA ASP A 99 -4.45 14.95 17.16
C ASP A 99 -3.38 15.96 17.62
N PRO A 100 -3.36 17.18 17.05
CA PRO A 100 -2.35 18.18 17.36
C PRO A 100 -2.31 18.58 18.84
N ALA A 101 -3.42 18.44 19.58
CA ALA A 101 -3.52 18.83 20.98
C ALA A 101 -2.64 17.96 21.89
N LYS A 102 -2.29 16.74 21.45
CA LYS A 102 -1.40 15.83 22.16
C LYS A 102 0.09 16.10 21.92
N CYS A 103 0.42 17.07 21.06
CA CYS A 103 1.81 17.35 20.73
C CYS A 103 2.55 17.96 21.92
N LEU A 104 3.64 17.30 22.35
CA LEU A 104 4.45 17.74 23.48
C LEU A 104 5.53 18.79 23.10
N GLY A 105 5.61 19.19 21.83
CA GLY A 105 6.64 20.15 21.38
C GLY A 105 8.07 19.65 21.60
N CYS A 106 8.33 18.37 21.34
CA CYS A 106 9.63 17.75 21.56
C CYS A 106 10.75 18.51 20.83
N LYS A 107 11.92 18.65 21.46
CA LYS A 107 13.11 19.25 20.83
C LYS A 107 13.47 18.57 19.51
N GLU A 108 13.33 17.24 19.46
CA GLU A 108 13.49 16.42 18.27
C GLU A 108 12.32 15.46 18.13
N CYS A 109 11.61 15.53 17.01
CA CYS A 109 10.44 14.70 16.75
C CYS A 109 10.89 13.29 16.35
N GLN A 110 10.69 12.30 17.23
CA GLN A 110 11.01 10.90 16.94
C GLN A 110 10.20 10.34 15.77
N ALA A 111 8.95 10.81 15.60
CA ALA A 111 8.15 10.46 14.43
C ALA A 111 8.79 10.93 13.12
N ASP A 112 9.41 12.11 13.09
CA ASP A 112 10.13 12.61 11.92
C ASP A 112 11.37 11.78 11.61
N LEU A 113 12.17 11.47 12.64
CA LEU A 113 13.38 10.66 12.48
C LEU A 113 13.07 9.26 11.97
N SER A 114 11.97 8.66 12.45
CA SER A 114 11.56 7.33 12.05
C SER A 114 10.82 7.28 10.72
N CYS A 115 10.26 8.40 10.24
CA CYS A 115 9.37 8.38 9.08
C CYS A 115 10.10 7.87 7.83
N PRO A 116 9.70 6.71 7.27
CA PRO A 116 10.44 6.07 6.18
C PRO A 116 10.28 6.82 4.84
N ARG A 117 9.30 7.71 4.74
CA ARG A 117 9.01 8.55 3.57
C ARG A 117 9.47 10.00 3.74
N ASP A 118 10.11 10.32 4.88
CA ASP A 118 10.48 11.69 5.28
C ASP A 118 9.30 12.70 5.20
N ALA A 119 8.08 12.24 5.43
CA ALA A 119 6.83 13.01 5.31
C ALA A 119 6.62 14.09 6.40
N LYS A 120 7.63 14.37 7.23
CA LYS A 120 7.62 15.38 8.30
C LYS A 120 6.36 15.38 9.20
N PRO A 121 6.05 14.29 9.93
CA PRO A 121 4.94 14.22 10.88
C PRO A 121 4.80 15.43 11.84
N SER A 122 5.90 16.05 12.26
CA SER A 122 5.94 17.24 13.13
C SER A 122 5.25 18.47 12.56
N ALA A 123 4.98 18.50 11.25
CA ALA A 123 4.16 19.52 10.63
C ALA A 123 2.68 19.45 11.06
N LEU A 124 2.29 18.39 11.78
CA LEU A 124 0.94 18.13 12.30
C LEU A 124 -0.16 18.21 11.23
N ARG A 125 0.23 17.93 9.99
CA ARG A 125 -0.66 17.82 8.84
C ARG A 125 -0.14 16.74 7.92
N ARG A 126 -1.07 16.06 7.27
CA ARG A 126 -0.75 15.10 6.22
C ARG A 126 -0.28 15.85 4.96
N ASN A 127 0.72 15.31 4.29
CA ASN A 127 1.16 15.72 2.96
C ASN A 127 1.23 14.50 2.03
N ASP A 128 1.55 14.77 0.77
CA ASP A 128 1.52 13.78 -0.32
C ASP A 128 2.62 12.71 -0.23
N LEU A 129 3.61 12.87 0.65
CA LEU A 129 4.63 11.85 0.91
C LEU A 129 4.15 10.79 1.91
N CYS A 130 3.16 11.11 2.74
CA CYS A 130 2.64 10.18 3.73
C CYS A 130 1.84 9.07 3.05
N MET A 131 2.16 7.82 3.37
CA MET A 131 1.48 6.64 2.83
C MET A 131 0.70 5.84 3.89
N ASP A 132 0.43 6.44 5.05
CA ASP A 132 -0.33 5.78 6.13
C ASP A 132 0.31 4.49 6.66
N CYS A 133 1.65 4.40 6.63
CA CYS A 133 2.36 3.20 7.06
C CYS A 133 2.21 2.88 8.55
N GLY A 134 1.78 3.83 9.38
CA GLY A 134 1.53 3.64 10.81
C GLY A 134 2.72 3.79 11.73
N LEU A 135 3.97 3.83 11.25
CA LEU A 135 5.14 3.83 12.15
C LEU A 135 5.14 4.98 13.20
N CYS A 136 4.60 6.14 12.85
CA CYS A 136 4.49 7.29 13.75
C CYS A 136 3.54 7.08 14.94
N THR A 137 2.62 6.10 14.88
CA THR A 137 1.71 5.76 16.00
C THR A 137 2.48 5.12 17.16
N TYR A 138 3.61 4.48 16.88
CA TYR A 138 4.47 3.86 17.89
C TYR A 138 5.64 4.76 18.33
N THR A 139 6.14 5.62 17.45
CA THR A 139 7.35 6.42 17.74
C THR A 139 7.07 7.78 18.37
N CYS A 140 5.85 8.31 18.23
CA CYS A 140 5.48 9.57 18.88
C CYS A 140 5.13 9.37 20.36
N VAL A 141 6.01 9.79 21.26
CA VAL A 141 5.80 9.71 22.72
C VAL A 141 4.58 10.51 23.22
N GLY A 142 4.12 11.50 22.47
CA GLY A 142 2.92 12.27 22.79
C GLY A 142 1.62 11.57 22.41
N GLY A 143 1.66 10.51 21.60
CA GLY A 143 0.46 9.85 21.10
C GLY A 143 -0.37 10.71 20.15
N VAL A 144 0.28 11.60 19.39
CA VAL A 144 -0.35 12.50 18.40
C VAL A 144 -0.98 11.72 17.24
N PHE A 145 -0.36 10.62 16.84
CA PHE A 145 -0.78 9.83 15.68
C PHE A 145 -1.50 8.57 16.14
N GLY A 146 -2.67 8.30 15.58
CA GLY A 146 -3.47 7.12 15.92
C GLY A 146 -3.95 6.38 14.68
N ALA A 147 -3.85 5.05 14.72
CA ALA A 147 -4.47 4.14 13.76
C ALA A 147 -4.52 2.74 14.39
N ASP A 148 -5.64 2.02 14.21
CA ASP A 148 -5.66 0.57 14.30
C ASP A 148 -5.00 -0.02 13.06
N MET A 149 -3.82 -0.60 13.24
CA MET A 149 -3.03 -1.20 12.17
C MET A 149 -3.36 -2.68 11.94
N GLY A 150 -4.25 -3.26 12.75
CA GLY A 150 -4.56 -4.68 12.76
C GLY A 150 -3.50 -5.53 13.46
N SER A 151 -3.71 -6.84 13.41
CA SER A 151 -2.85 -7.83 14.05
C SER A 151 -2.98 -9.17 13.36
N VAL A 152 -1.95 -10.01 13.48
CA VAL A 152 -1.95 -11.39 12.99
C VAL A 152 -1.89 -12.37 14.16
N SER A 153 -2.41 -13.59 13.97
CA SER A 153 -2.30 -14.67 14.93
C SER A 153 -1.09 -15.54 14.60
N PHE A 154 -0.09 -15.55 15.48
CA PHE A 154 1.12 -16.35 15.31
C PHE A 154 1.42 -17.15 16.58
N ASP A 155 1.44 -18.48 16.45
CA ASP A 155 1.75 -19.41 17.55
C ASP A 155 0.90 -19.16 18.83
N GLY A 156 -0.41 -18.98 18.64
CA GLY A 156 -1.35 -18.68 19.72
C GLY A 156 -1.23 -17.28 20.32
N ARG A 157 -0.43 -16.40 19.72
CA ARG A 157 -0.24 -15.00 20.16
C ARG A 157 -0.79 -14.05 19.12
N THR A 158 -1.39 -12.97 19.60
CA THR A 158 -1.74 -11.81 18.76
C THR A 158 -0.49 -10.95 18.59
N VAL A 159 -0.03 -10.79 17.36
CA VAL A 159 1.12 -9.96 17.01
C VAL A 159 0.62 -8.70 16.31
N PRO A 160 0.82 -7.50 16.88
CA PRO A 160 0.35 -6.25 16.27
C PRO A 160 1.14 -5.93 15.00
N ILE A 161 0.47 -5.35 14.01
CA ILE A 161 1.12 -4.85 12.81
C ILE A 161 1.75 -3.50 13.13
N GLY A 162 3.08 -3.46 13.20
CA GLY A 162 3.83 -2.24 13.52
C GLY A 162 3.89 -1.24 12.37
N VAL A 163 3.99 -1.73 11.13
CA VAL A 163 4.11 -0.91 9.93
C VAL A 163 3.53 -1.63 8.72
N ARG A 164 2.82 -0.90 7.86
CA ARG A 164 2.39 -1.37 6.54
C ARG A 164 3.25 -0.72 5.46
N GLN A 165 3.97 -1.52 4.67
CA GLN A 165 4.79 -1.03 3.53
C GLN A 165 3.96 -0.85 2.25
N SER A 166 2.65 -0.67 2.39
CA SER A 166 1.68 -0.45 1.33
C SER A 166 0.59 0.47 1.85
N SER A 167 -0.09 1.20 0.96
CA SER A 167 -1.19 2.09 1.31
C SER A 167 -2.47 1.66 0.60
N ARG A 168 -3.43 1.12 1.35
CA ARG A 168 -4.75 0.77 0.81
C ARG A 168 -5.49 2.02 0.35
N SER A 169 -5.46 3.09 1.15
CA SER A 169 -6.12 4.35 0.79
C SER A 169 -5.55 4.97 -0.48
N ALA A 170 -4.22 4.98 -0.66
CA ALA A 170 -3.64 5.51 -1.89
C ALA A 170 -4.03 4.68 -3.12
N ALA A 171 -4.10 3.35 -2.98
CA ALA A 171 -4.55 2.45 -4.04
C ALA A 171 -6.02 2.69 -4.40
N GLU A 172 -6.89 2.87 -3.41
CA GLU A 172 -8.31 3.15 -3.61
C GLU A 172 -8.54 4.53 -4.24
N ASP A 173 -7.83 5.57 -3.78
CA ASP A 173 -7.87 6.91 -4.38
C ASP A 173 -7.49 6.85 -5.88
N LEU A 174 -6.44 6.10 -6.21
CA LEU A 174 -5.99 5.83 -7.57
C LEU A 174 -7.03 5.09 -8.43
N CYS A 175 -7.74 4.12 -7.85
CA CYS A 175 -8.82 3.42 -8.53
C CYS A 175 -10.00 4.36 -8.82
N VAL A 176 -10.36 5.25 -7.88
CA VAL A 176 -11.42 6.24 -8.08
C VAL A 176 -11.06 7.23 -9.18
N GLU A 177 -9.82 7.71 -9.19
CA GLU A 177 -9.32 8.60 -10.25
C GLU A 177 -9.38 7.92 -11.63
N LEU A 178 -8.83 6.71 -11.74
CA LEU A 178 -8.86 5.97 -12.99
C LEU A 178 -10.29 5.69 -13.45
N LYS A 179 -11.19 5.31 -12.55
CA LYS A 179 -12.61 5.14 -12.86
C LYS A 179 -13.19 6.41 -13.47
N GLY A 180 -12.94 7.58 -12.88
CA GLY A 180 -13.37 8.86 -13.42
C GLY A 180 -12.78 9.16 -14.81
N MET A 181 -11.52 8.79 -15.06
CA MET A 181 -10.93 8.92 -16.40
C MET A 181 -11.63 8.02 -17.44
N VAL A 182 -11.98 6.79 -17.05
CA VAL A 182 -12.72 5.86 -17.91
C VAL A 182 -14.11 6.40 -18.23
N GLU A 183 -14.88 6.80 -17.22
CA GLU A 183 -16.25 7.31 -17.37
C GLU A 183 -16.32 8.58 -18.22
N ASN A 184 -15.31 9.45 -18.11
CA ASN A 184 -15.21 10.69 -18.88
C ASN A 184 -14.57 10.51 -20.27
N GLY A 185 -14.18 9.29 -20.67
CA GLY A 185 -13.55 9.01 -21.96
C GLY A 185 -12.10 9.48 -22.09
N ASN A 186 -11.47 9.90 -20.98
CA ASN A 186 -10.08 10.34 -20.89
C ASN A 186 -9.09 9.18 -20.72
N TRP A 187 -9.60 7.96 -20.55
CA TRP A 187 -8.82 6.73 -20.59
C TRP A 187 -9.32 5.82 -21.70
N LYS A 188 -8.41 5.14 -22.39
CA LYS A 188 -8.72 4.15 -23.42
C LYS A 188 -7.88 2.91 -23.21
N LEU A 189 -8.51 1.75 -23.32
CA LEU A 189 -7.79 0.50 -23.44
C LEU A 189 -7.00 0.55 -24.75
N ARG A 190 -5.71 0.25 -24.69
CA ARG A 190 -4.84 0.14 -25.85
C ARG A 190 -4.31 -1.28 -25.90
N ASP A 191 -4.27 -1.88 -27.08
CA ASP A 191 -3.55 -3.14 -27.25
C ASP A 191 -2.03 -2.92 -27.08
N VAL A 192 -1.28 -4.01 -26.98
CA VAL A 192 0.20 -3.99 -26.85
C VAL A 192 0.90 -3.31 -28.04
N ASN A 193 0.19 -3.09 -29.15
CA ASN A 193 0.68 -2.42 -30.36
C ASN A 193 0.17 -0.97 -30.50
N GLY A 194 -0.51 -0.44 -29.47
CA GLY A 194 -1.06 0.93 -29.48
C GLY A 194 -2.29 1.14 -30.37
N LYS A 195 -2.90 0.08 -30.90
CA LYS A 195 -4.22 0.18 -31.57
C LYS A 195 -5.34 0.20 -30.52
N ILE A 196 -6.31 1.06 -30.79
CA ILE A 196 -7.59 1.14 -30.07
C ILE A 196 -8.49 0.02 -30.58
#